data_AF-A0A3L6RB48-F1
#
_entry.id   AF-A0A3L6RB48-F1
#
_cell.length_a   1.000
_cell.length_b   1.000
_cell.length_c   1.000
_cell.angle_alpha   90.00
_cell.angle_beta   90.00
_cell.angle_gamma   90.00
#
_symmetry.space_group_name_H-M   'P 1'
#
loop_
_entity.id
_entity.type
_entity.pdbx_description
1 polymer ?
#
loop_
_entity_poly.entity_id
_entity_poly.type
_entity_poly.pdbx_seq_one_letter_code
_entity_poly.pdbx_strand_id
1 'polypeptide(L)'
;MRPSRTPRRRDAASLQPAGVFNLGDLVEVLPDEPGLRGAHFAAVVVGLSSKPRGYTIEYDALLESEGSDRKLRETVPARSLRPRPPPLRAPASGEAPAVHAAVDALLDDAWWLGVALGGADGAGKVKVCFPETREVMEFDAADVRPHLEWADGEWCSPDSMEIPRTMPYTKGMQIEVSKVEDDSVVAWLPAVVAKTIWKNNLLVEFTVSKSDGIALSEEIVDVKHVRPCPPQASAISFCINDEVEAFQGGGWWLGVITEVHPELKYTIKPAHLGVEVQMSQKLLRLRYDWVDGQWKQESQNALKPKFTHGVKVEVSSDDEGFRGAWFEATVLKSAGSKFLVEYATLKANDETKPLTEAVDARHIRPSPPRIPVVDGFKLLDEVDAFCNDGWWVGVVSKVISNQKYMVYFRPWKEEMEFEHGQLRFHCDWMGGRWMRASPALEM
;
A
#
# COMPACT_ATOMS: atom_id res chain seq x y z
N MET A 1 -6.10 38.30 -65.81
CA MET A 1 -5.14 38.95 -64.88
C MET A 1 -5.18 38.24 -63.54
N ARG A 2 -4.13 37.47 -63.22
CA ARG A 2 -3.83 36.97 -61.86
C ARG A 2 -2.48 37.58 -61.48
N PRO A 3 -2.32 38.21 -60.30
CA PRO A 3 -1.00 38.60 -59.87
C PRO A 3 -0.31 37.40 -59.21
N SER A 4 0.90 37.13 -59.69
CA SER A 4 1.89 36.24 -59.09
C SER A 4 2.35 36.81 -57.75
N ARG A 5 2.11 36.08 -56.65
CA ARG A 5 2.79 36.31 -55.38
C ARG A 5 3.86 35.24 -55.19
N THR A 6 5.09 35.62 -55.50
CA THR A 6 6.33 34.95 -55.09
C THR A 6 6.32 34.70 -53.58
N PRO A 7 6.78 33.54 -53.09
CA PRO A 7 7.06 33.39 -51.68
C PRO A 7 8.29 34.24 -51.38
N ARG A 8 8.13 35.29 -50.56
CA ARG A 8 9.26 35.91 -49.89
C ARG A 8 9.92 34.83 -49.04
N ARG A 9 11.10 34.40 -49.48
CA ARG A 9 12.10 33.70 -48.68
C ARG A 9 12.25 34.54 -47.41
N ARG A 10 11.65 34.12 -46.30
CA ARG A 10 12.10 34.58 -44.99
C ARG A 10 13.49 34.00 -44.87
N ASP A 11 14.48 34.87 -44.92
CA ASP A 11 15.82 34.52 -44.51
C ASP A 11 15.71 33.80 -43.18
N ALA A 12 16.25 32.58 -43.17
CA ALA A 12 16.48 31.82 -41.96
C ALA A 12 17.54 32.58 -41.15
N ALA A 13 17.11 33.67 -40.50
CA ALA A 13 17.77 34.13 -39.30
C ALA A 13 17.68 32.96 -38.33
N SER A 14 18.84 32.39 -38.06
CA SER A 14 19.08 31.24 -37.20
C SER A 14 18.26 31.33 -35.91
N LEU A 15 17.20 30.53 -35.81
CA LEU A 15 16.78 30.04 -34.51
C LEU A 15 17.84 29.02 -34.07
N GLN A 16 18.84 29.51 -33.34
CA GLN A 16 19.71 28.66 -32.53
C GLN A 16 18.83 27.98 -31.48
N PRO A 17 18.87 26.65 -31.32
CA PRO A 17 18.15 25.99 -30.23
C PRO A 17 18.81 26.39 -28.90
N ALA A 18 18.01 26.76 -27.91
CA ALA A 18 18.49 26.95 -26.54
C ALA A 18 19.19 25.66 -26.06
N GLY A 19 20.42 25.77 -25.55
CA GLY A 19 21.14 24.66 -24.92
C GLY A 19 22.43 24.17 -25.62
N VAL A 20 23.32 25.09 -26.01
CA VAL A 20 24.72 24.74 -26.35
C VAL A 20 25.63 25.31 -25.27
N PHE A 21 26.27 24.44 -24.49
CA PHE A 21 27.32 24.84 -23.55
C PHE A 21 28.65 24.97 -24.30
N ASN A 22 29.44 25.97 -23.93
CA ASN A 22 30.76 26.21 -24.48
C ASN A 22 31.85 25.62 -23.59
N LEU A 23 33.05 25.47 -24.15
CA LEU A 23 34.24 25.10 -23.38
C LEU A 23 34.49 26.15 -22.30
N GLY A 24 34.63 25.70 -21.04
CA GLY A 24 34.83 26.54 -19.87
C GLY A 24 33.55 26.98 -19.17
N ASP A 25 32.36 26.65 -19.69
CA ASP A 25 31.10 26.96 -19.02
C ASP A 25 30.99 26.19 -17.69
N LEU A 26 30.62 26.92 -16.64
CA LEU A 26 30.33 26.36 -15.32
C LEU A 26 28.92 25.79 -15.31
N VAL A 27 28.82 24.49 -15.02
CA VAL A 27 27.57 23.72 -15.07
C VAL A 27 27.36 22.94 -13.79
N GLU A 28 26.15 22.44 -13.62
CA GLU A 28 25.84 21.35 -12.69
C GLU A 28 25.38 20.12 -13.47
N VAL A 29 25.89 18.95 -13.08
CA VAL A 29 25.52 17.66 -13.64
C VAL A 29 24.41 17.04 -12.78
N LEU A 30 23.36 16.57 -13.45
CA LEU A 30 22.22 15.86 -12.87
C LEU A 30 22.33 14.38 -13.27
N PRO A 31 22.74 13.49 -12.35
CA PRO A 31 22.85 12.07 -12.63
C PRO A 31 21.47 11.43 -12.84
N ASP A 32 21.37 10.56 -13.84
CA ASP A 32 20.20 9.70 -14.03
C ASP A 32 20.28 8.41 -13.16
N GLU A 33 21.43 8.16 -12.52
CA GLU A 33 21.76 6.93 -11.80
C GLU A 33 20.91 6.74 -10.53
N PRO A 34 20.37 5.52 -10.28
CA PRO A 34 19.70 5.21 -9.02
C PRO A 34 20.59 5.51 -7.81
N GLY A 35 20.05 6.22 -6.81
CA GLY A 35 20.80 6.64 -5.61
C GLY A 35 21.42 8.03 -5.70
N LEU A 36 21.69 8.54 -6.92
CA LEU A 36 22.20 9.90 -7.15
C LEU A 36 21.16 10.82 -7.81
N ARG A 37 19.97 10.30 -8.10
CA ARG A 37 18.85 11.11 -8.61
C ARG A 37 18.50 12.20 -7.60
N GLY A 38 18.49 13.44 -8.07
CA GLY A 38 18.25 14.63 -7.23
C GLY A 38 19.51 15.35 -6.78
N ALA A 39 20.69 14.75 -6.97
CA ALA A 39 21.97 15.40 -6.73
C ALA A 39 22.34 16.36 -7.88
N HIS A 40 22.95 17.48 -7.54
CA HIS A 40 23.54 18.41 -8.51
C HIS A 40 25.03 18.57 -8.23
N PHE A 41 25.86 18.00 -9.10
CA PHE A 41 27.31 18.05 -8.97
C PHE A 41 27.90 19.22 -9.75
N ALA A 42 28.68 20.07 -9.09
CA ALA A 42 29.35 21.17 -9.76
C ALA A 42 30.45 20.65 -10.71
N ALA A 43 30.47 21.15 -11.95
CA ALA A 43 31.45 20.76 -12.96
C ALA A 43 31.74 21.89 -13.95
N VAL A 44 32.74 21.69 -14.80
CA VAL A 44 33.10 22.58 -15.92
C VAL A 44 33.13 21.80 -17.22
N VAL A 45 32.62 22.40 -18.30
CA VAL A 45 32.69 21.80 -19.64
C VAL A 45 34.12 21.89 -20.17
N VAL A 46 34.78 20.74 -20.37
CA VAL A 46 36.17 20.64 -20.85
C VAL A 46 36.28 20.09 -22.27
N GLY A 47 35.18 19.68 -22.88
CA GLY A 47 35.17 19.26 -24.28
C GLY A 47 33.80 18.88 -24.82
N LEU A 48 33.76 18.67 -26.13
CA LEU A 48 32.62 18.08 -26.83
C LEU A 48 32.99 16.66 -27.23
N SER A 49 32.11 15.71 -26.94
CA SER A 49 32.24 14.34 -27.42
C SER A 49 31.22 14.08 -28.52
N SER A 50 31.67 13.48 -29.62
CA SER A 50 30.78 13.07 -30.72
C SER A 50 30.34 11.61 -30.60
N LYS A 51 31.00 10.80 -29.75
CA LYS A 51 30.75 9.37 -29.55
C LYS A 51 31.12 8.95 -28.11
N PRO A 52 30.16 8.86 -27.17
CA PRO A 52 28.74 9.24 -27.32
C PRO A 52 28.58 10.76 -27.50
N ARG A 53 27.49 11.19 -28.15
CA ARG A 53 27.21 12.63 -28.34
C ARG A 53 26.90 13.28 -27.00
N GLY A 54 27.72 14.24 -26.58
CA GLY A 54 27.58 14.91 -25.30
C GLY A 54 28.70 15.89 -25.00
N TYR A 55 28.84 16.24 -23.73
CA TYR A 55 29.88 17.12 -23.22
C TYR A 55 30.80 16.32 -22.32
N THR A 56 32.10 16.49 -22.52
CA THR A 56 33.07 16.04 -21.53
C THR A 56 33.13 17.11 -20.45
N ILE A 57 32.81 16.71 -19.22
CA ILE A 57 32.82 17.57 -18.04
C ILE A 57 33.93 17.11 -17.10
N GLU A 58 34.43 18.05 -16.32
CA GLU A 58 35.35 17.80 -15.21
C GLU A 58 34.66 18.27 -13.93
N TYR A 59 34.49 17.36 -12.97
CA TYR A 59 33.83 17.66 -11.71
C TYR A 59 34.70 18.54 -10.82
N ASP A 60 34.06 19.41 -10.02
CA ASP A 60 34.80 20.31 -9.15
C ASP A 60 35.48 19.57 -8.00
N ALA A 61 34.79 18.61 -7.38
CA ALA A 61 35.20 17.93 -6.16
C ALA A 61 35.43 16.42 -6.31
N LEU A 62 34.80 15.75 -7.30
CA LEU A 62 34.98 14.31 -7.51
C LEU A 62 36.33 13.99 -8.15
N LEU A 63 36.97 12.90 -7.70
CA LEU A 63 38.28 12.44 -8.14
C LEU A 63 38.18 11.12 -8.93
N GLU A 64 39.13 10.83 -9.81
CA GLU A 64 39.12 9.62 -10.65
C GLU A 64 39.18 8.31 -9.84
N SER A 65 39.82 8.34 -8.67
CA SER A 65 39.92 7.20 -7.74
C SER A 65 40.41 7.69 -6.38
N GLU A 66 40.23 6.88 -5.34
CA GLU A 66 40.74 7.18 -4.00
C GLU A 66 42.27 7.37 -4.03
N GLY A 67 42.74 8.55 -3.58
CA GLY A 67 44.16 8.92 -3.58
C GLY A 67 44.68 9.54 -4.88
N SER A 68 43.83 9.78 -5.88
CA SER A 68 44.19 10.53 -7.09
C SER A 68 44.03 12.04 -6.87
N ASP A 69 45.00 12.85 -7.30
CA ASP A 69 44.84 14.32 -7.37
C ASP A 69 44.09 14.78 -8.63
N ARG A 70 43.69 13.84 -9.50
CA ARG A 70 42.99 14.16 -10.76
C ARG A 70 41.50 14.18 -10.54
N LYS A 71 40.88 15.30 -10.93
CA LYS A 71 39.44 15.47 -11.01
C LYS A 71 38.82 14.47 -11.99
N LEU A 72 37.70 13.90 -11.59
CA LEU A 72 36.93 12.98 -12.41
C LEU A 72 36.43 13.69 -13.66
N ARG A 73 36.61 13.04 -14.81
CA ARG A 73 36.07 13.48 -16.09
C ARG A 73 35.12 12.44 -16.65
N GLU A 74 33.95 12.89 -17.11
CA GLU A 74 32.94 12.03 -17.70
C GLU A 74 32.36 12.68 -18.97
N THR A 75 31.85 11.87 -19.89
CA THR A 75 31.03 12.36 -21.00
C THR A 75 29.56 12.19 -20.69
N VAL A 76 28.84 13.30 -20.49
CA VAL A 76 27.42 13.33 -20.14
C VAL A 76 26.57 13.92 -21.27
N PRO A 77 25.30 13.51 -21.43
CA PRO A 77 24.43 14.09 -22.43
C PRO A 77 23.99 15.50 -22.04
N ALA A 78 23.65 16.34 -23.03
CA ALA A 78 23.22 17.73 -22.81
C ALA A 78 22.05 17.87 -21.81
N ARG A 79 21.14 16.89 -21.78
CA ARG A 79 19.97 16.87 -20.88
C ARG A 79 20.32 16.76 -19.40
N SER A 80 21.51 16.23 -19.09
CA SER A 80 21.99 16.06 -17.71
C SER A 80 22.75 17.29 -17.23
N LEU A 81 22.77 18.38 -18.01
CA LEU A 81 23.47 19.61 -17.67
C LEU A 81 22.49 20.76 -17.54
N ARG A 82 22.70 21.57 -16.50
CA ARG A 82 22.19 22.93 -16.41
C ARG A 82 23.36 23.88 -16.13
N PRO A 83 23.25 25.19 -16.43
CA PRO A 83 24.23 26.16 -15.94
C PRO A 83 24.35 26.08 -14.40
N ARG A 84 25.39 26.67 -13.81
CA ARG A 84 25.35 26.88 -12.35
C ARG A 84 24.28 27.93 -12.00
N PRO A 85 23.53 27.75 -10.90
CA PRO A 85 22.68 28.79 -10.38
C PRO A 85 23.46 30.09 -10.21
N PRO A 86 22.85 31.25 -10.46
CA PRO A 86 23.52 32.53 -10.29
C PRO A 86 24.00 32.62 -8.84
N PRO A 87 25.26 33.04 -8.61
CA PRO A 87 25.73 33.26 -7.26
C PRO A 87 24.79 34.25 -6.59
N LEU A 88 24.30 33.89 -5.41
CA LEU A 88 23.40 34.74 -4.65
C LEU A 88 24.02 36.13 -4.57
N ARG A 89 23.28 37.18 -4.95
CA ARG A 89 23.50 38.47 -4.32
C ARG A 89 23.34 38.17 -2.85
N ALA A 90 24.44 38.23 -2.09
CA ALA A 90 24.40 38.00 -0.66
C ALA A 90 23.18 38.74 -0.11
N PRO A 91 22.25 38.08 0.62
CA PRO A 91 21.32 38.84 1.43
C PRO A 91 22.17 39.82 2.23
N ALA A 92 21.69 41.05 2.42
CA ALA A 92 22.44 42.08 3.14
C ALA A 92 22.77 41.69 4.61
N SER A 93 22.40 40.49 5.05
CA SER A 93 22.55 39.91 6.37
C SER A 93 22.60 38.38 6.21
N GLY A 94 23.38 37.69 7.04
CA GLY A 94 23.36 36.23 7.19
C GLY A 94 22.04 35.71 7.76
N GLU A 95 20.92 36.04 7.12
CA GLU A 95 19.57 35.59 7.47
C GLU A 95 19.38 34.15 7.02
N ALA A 96 18.95 33.31 7.97
CA ALA A 96 18.64 31.92 7.72
C ALA A 96 17.48 31.79 6.70
N PRO A 97 17.43 30.71 5.91
CA PRO A 97 16.30 30.43 5.03
C PRO A 97 14.99 30.45 5.81
N ALA A 98 13.93 30.97 5.18
CA ALA A 98 12.60 30.95 5.76
C ALA A 98 12.16 29.50 6.05
N VAL A 99 11.45 29.31 7.16
CA VAL A 99 10.89 28.00 7.53
C VAL A 99 9.98 27.50 6.39
N HIS A 100 10.15 26.24 6.01
CA HIS A 100 9.50 25.56 4.90
C HIS A 100 9.89 26.05 3.49
N ALA A 101 10.98 26.81 3.34
CA ALA A 101 11.54 27.16 2.04
C ALA A 101 12.26 25.96 1.41
N ALA A 102 12.16 25.85 0.09
CA ALA A 102 12.95 24.89 -0.68
C ALA A 102 14.41 25.38 -0.77
N VAL A 103 15.34 24.51 -0.42
CA VAL A 103 16.78 24.80 -0.39
C VAL A 103 17.55 23.68 -1.07
N ASP A 104 18.73 23.98 -1.59
CA ASP A 104 19.73 22.97 -1.88
C ASP A 104 20.75 22.95 -0.74
N ALA A 105 21.03 21.78 -0.17
CA ALA A 105 22.07 21.57 0.84
C ALA A 105 23.24 20.78 0.25
N LEU A 106 24.47 21.19 0.55
CA LEU A 106 25.69 20.53 0.10
C LEU A 106 25.98 19.33 1.01
N LEU A 107 25.88 18.12 0.47
CA LEU A 107 26.15 16.86 1.14
C LEU A 107 26.92 15.95 0.19
N ASP A 108 28.04 15.40 0.64
CA ASP A 108 28.92 14.51 -0.14
C ASP A 108 29.21 15.04 -1.55
N ASP A 109 29.72 16.29 -1.61
CA ASP A 109 30.14 16.98 -2.83
C ASP A 109 29.03 17.30 -3.85
N ALA A 110 27.76 17.07 -3.49
CA ALA A 110 26.61 17.37 -4.32
C ALA A 110 25.59 18.26 -3.61
N TRP A 111 24.88 19.08 -4.39
CA TRP A 111 23.76 19.87 -3.89
C TRP A 111 22.47 19.05 -3.97
N TRP A 112 21.77 18.90 -2.86
CA TRP A 112 20.56 18.09 -2.72
C TRP A 112 19.35 18.94 -2.34
N LEU A 113 18.24 18.74 -3.04
CA LEU A 113 16.98 19.43 -2.72
C LEU A 113 16.44 18.97 -1.35
N GLY A 114 16.26 19.94 -0.45
CA GLY A 114 15.63 19.76 0.85
C GLY A 114 14.68 20.91 1.20
N VAL A 115 14.18 20.88 2.42
CA VAL A 115 13.27 21.88 2.97
C VAL A 115 13.81 22.40 4.28
N ALA A 116 13.94 23.72 4.40
CA ALA A 116 14.45 24.35 5.61
C ALA A 116 13.45 24.27 6.76
N LEU A 117 13.92 23.92 7.96
CA LEU A 117 13.14 23.93 9.20
C LEU A 117 13.36 25.20 10.04
N GLY A 118 14.22 26.12 9.55
CA GLY A 118 14.65 27.33 10.26
C GLY A 118 16.09 27.22 10.77
N GLY A 119 16.60 28.36 11.26
CA GLY A 119 17.95 28.43 11.86
C GLY A 119 17.97 27.85 13.26
N ALA A 120 19.04 27.13 13.61
CA ALA A 120 19.33 26.84 15.01
C ALA A 120 19.69 28.14 15.71
N ASP A 121 19.02 28.45 16.83
CA ASP A 121 19.19 29.68 17.63
C ASP A 121 20.65 30.19 17.62
N GLY A 122 20.91 31.25 16.85
CA GLY A 122 22.13 32.06 16.90
C GLY A 122 23.44 31.46 16.37
N ALA A 123 23.46 30.24 15.81
CA ALA A 123 24.72 29.52 15.54
C ALA A 123 25.24 29.52 14.08
N GLY A 124 24.57 30.19 13.13
CA GLY A 124 24.95 30.12 11.71
C GLY A 124 24.72 28.74 11.07
N LYS A 125 23.92 27.90 11.73
CA LYS A 125 23.52 26.56 11.29
C LYS A 125 22.07 26.55 10.81
N VAL A 126 21.79 25.73 9.81
CA VAL A 126 20.46 25.56 9.20
C VAL A 126 20.06 24.10 9.28
N LYS A 127 18.86 23.81 9.79
CA LYS A 127 18.29 22.46 9.74
C LYS A 127 17.53 22.26 8.45
N VAL A 128 17.84 21.18 7.74
CA VAL A 128 17.23 20.81 6.46
C VAL A 128 16.62 19.42 6.60
N CYS A 129 15.35 19.29 6.24
CA CYS A 129 14.67 18.01 6.06
C CYS A 129 14.82 17.59 4.60
N PHE A 130 15.12 16.31 4.36
CA PHE A 130 15.06 15.67 3.06
C PHE A 130 13.76 14.86 2.98
N PRO A 131 12.66 15.40 2.41
CA PRO A 131 11.33 14.80 2.57
C PRO A 131 11.20 13.41 1.94
N GLU A 132 12.10 13.10 1.01
CA GLU A 132 12.16 11.80 0.34
C GLU A 132 12.64 10.68 1.28
N THR A 133 13.65 10.93 2.11
CA THR A 133 14.21 9.99 3.12
C THR A 133 13.67 10.26 4.52
N ARG A 134 13.08 11.44 4.73
CA ARG A 134 12.62 12.02 6.01
C ARG A 134 13.74 12.26 7.03
N GLU A 135 14.99 12.27 6.57
CA GLU A 135 16.13 12.60 7.41
C GLU A 135 16.18 14.11 7.64
N VAL A 136 16.53 14.49 8.86
CA VAL A 136 16.77 15.88 9.23
C VAL A 136 18.24 16.01 9.60
N MET A 137 18.94 16.92 8.91
CA MET A 137 20.36 17.16 9.11
C MET A 137 20.61 18.65 9.37
N GLU A 138 21.76 18.95 9.97
CA GLU A 138 22.19 20.31 10.27
C GLU A 138 23.41 20.66 9.42
N PHE A 139 23.33 21.81 8.73
CA PHE A 139 24.35 22.29 7.81
C PHE A 139 24.87 23.66 8.24
N ASP A 140 26.09 24.01 7.84
CA ASP A 140 26.55 25.39 7.87
C ASP A 140 25.73 26.24 6.88
N ALA A 141 25.46 27.51 7.23
CA ALA A 141 24.72 28.40 6.33
C ALA A 141 25.41 28.62 4.98
N ALA A 142 26.73 28.40 4.89
CA ALA A 142 27.48 28.46 3.63
C ALA A 142 27.20 27.25 2.71
N ASP A 143 26.78 26.13 3.30
CA ASP A 143 26.49 24.86 2.63
C ASP A 143 24.99 24.71 2.32
N VAL A 144 24.21 25.78 2.47
CA VAL A 144 22.79 25.82 2.13
C VAL A 144 22.52 27.03 1.25
N ARG A 145 21.83 26.82 0.12
CA ARG A 145 21.40 27.88 -0.78
C ARG A 145 19.91 27.75 -1.10
N PRO A 146 19.22 28.83 -1.49
CA PRO A 146 17.87 28.74 -2.04
C PRO A 146 17.84 27.83 -3.25
N HIS A 147 16.83 26.96 -3.32
CA HIS A 147 16.63 26.12 -4.50
C HIS A 147 16.18 26.98 -5.68
N LEU A 148 16.77 26.74 -6.85
CA LEU A 148 16.36 27.35 -8.12
C LEU A 148 16.19 26.26 -9.19
N GLU A 149 15.15 26.40 -10.00
CA GLU A 149 14.94 25.54 -11.17
C GLU A 149 15.45 26.20 -12.43
N TRP A 150 16.01 25.39 -13.32
CA TRP A 150 16.41 25.82 -14.65
C TRP A 150 15.34 25.38 -15.65
N ALA A 151 14.53 26.32 -16.13
CA ALA A 151 13.40 26.07 -17.03
C ALA A 151 13.40 27.09 -18.16
N ASP A 152 13.15 26.63 -19.39
CA ASP A 152 13.06 27.47 -20.59
C ASP A 152 14.23 28.45 -20.82
N GLY A 153 15.42 28.11 -20.31
CA GLY A 153 16.63 28.93 -20.45
C GLY A 153 16.78 30.04 -19.40
N GLU A 154 15.97 30.01 -18.34
CA GLU A 154 16.01 30.97 -17.23
C GLU A 154 16.01 30.26 -15.86
N TRP A 155 16.52 30.96 -14.85
CA TRP A 155 16.46 30.52 -13.46
C TRP A 155 15.19 31.03 -12.80
N CYS A 156 14.40 30.10 -12.27
CA CYS A 156 13.12 30.40 -11.64
C CYS A 156 13.15 30.02 -10.16
N SER A 157 12.53 30.85 -9.32
CA SER A 157 12.28 30.52 -7.92
C SER A 157 11.04 29.61 -7.81
N PRO A 158 11.07 28.59 -6.93
CA PRO A 158 9.90 27.84 -6.48
C PRO A 158 8.63 28.67 -6.28
N ASP A 159 8.75 29.83 -5.63
CA ASP A 159 7.60 30.69 -5.30
C ASP A 159 6.98 31.39 -6.51
N SER A 160 7.77 31.56 -7.58
CA SER A 160 7.35 32.21 -8.83
C SER A 160 6.78 31.23 -9.85
N MET A 161 6.94 29.93 -9.61
CA MET A 161 6.42 28.88 -10.47
C MET A 161 5.03 28.46 -9.98
N GLU A 162 4.12 28.19 -10.92
CA GLU A 162 2.85 27.55 -10.55
C GLU A 162 3.18 26.19 -9.92
N ILE A 163 2.65 25.92 -8.71
CA ILE A 163 2.71 24.57 -8.12
C ILE A 163 2.19 23.62 -9.19
N PRO A 164 2.90 22.51 -9.49
CA PRO A 164 2.53 21.64 -10.59
C PRO A 164 1.04 21.30 -10.52
N ARG A 165 0.31 21.42 -11.64
CA ARG A 165 -1.11 20.96 -11.74
C ARG A 165 -1.28 19.48 -11.37
N THR A 166 -0.17 18.77 -11.23
CA THR A 166 -0.06 17.37 -10.81
C THR A 166 -0.10 17.18 -9.29
N MET A 167 -0.04 18.22 -8.46
CA MET A 167 -0.10 18.08 -7.00
C MET A 167 -1.53 17.66 -6.58
N PRO A 168 -1.74 16.41 -6.11
CA PRO A 168 -3.10 15.90 -5.89
C PRO A 168 -3.65 16.25 -4.49
N TYR A 169 -2.81 16.81 -3.62
CA TYR A 169 -3.14 17.12 -2.23
C TYR A 169 -3.23 18.62 -2.02
N THR A 170 -4.28 19.06 -1.31
CA THR A 170 -4.52 20.46 -0.96
C THR A 170 -4.64 20.62 0.55
N LYS A 171 -4.37 21.84 1.04
CA LYS A 171 -4.55 22.19 2.46
C LYS A 171 -5.92 21.72 2.98
N GLY A 172 -5.91 21.11 4.17
CA GLY A 172 -7.09 20.59 4.86
C GLY A 172 -7.53 19.18 4.43
N MET A 173 -6.92 18.60 3.40
CA MET A 173 -7.23 17.24 2.97
C MET A 173 -6.78 16.22 4.03
N GLN A 174 -7.67 15.28 4.36
CA GLN A 174 -7.36 14.13 5.22
C GLN A 174 -6.58 13.09 4.42
N ILE A 175 -5.46 12.64 4.98
CA ILE A 175 -4.52 11.72 4.35
C ILE A 175 -4.00 10.73 5.38
N GLU A 176 -3.23 9.75 4.92
CA GLU A 176 -2.45 8.88 5.78
C GLU A 176 -0.99 8.89 5.31
N VAL A 177 -0.07 9.00 6.27
CA VAL A 177 1.38 9.05 6.04
C VAL A 177 1.96 7.68 6.42
N SER A 178 2.77 7.10 5.56
CA SER A 178 3.38 5.81 5.82
C SER A 178 4.36 5.89 7.00
N LYS A 179 4.44 4.82 7.78
CA LYS A 179 5.55 4.53 8.67
C LYS A 179 6.37 3.42 8.03
N VAL A 180 7.67 3.63 7.87
CA VAL A 180 8.59 2.69 7.23
C VAL A 180 9.55 2.13 8.28
N GLU A 181 9.74 0.81 8.27
CA GLU A 181 10.74 0.08 9.04
C GLU A 181 11.43 -0.90 8.07
N ASP A 182 12.76 -0.96 8.07
CA ASP A 182 13.56 -1.80 7.16
C ASP A 182 13.10 -1.70 5.68
N ASP A 183 12.96 -0.47 5.18
CA ASP A 183 12.47 -0.12 3.82
C ASP A 183 11.06 -0.61 3.47
N SER A 184 10.30 -1.11 4.46
CA SER A 184 8.95 -1.63 4.28
C SER A 184 7.93 -0.77 4.99
N VAL A 185 6.80 -0.46 4.33
CA VAL A 185 5.70 0.24 4.99
C VAL A 185 5.03 -0.70 5.99
N VAL A 186 5.08 -0.36 7.27
CA VAL A 186 4.52 -1.16 8.37
C VAL A 186 3.21 -0.61 8.92
N ALA A 187 2.95 0.68 8.73
CA ALA A 187 1.73 1.33 9.16
C ALA A 187 1.41 2.59 8.36
N TRP A 188 0.19 3.09 8.56
CA TRP A 188 -0.32 4.32 7.99
C TRP A 188 -0.91 5.20 9.10
N LEU A 189 -0.35 6.39 9.27
CA LEU A 189 -0.69 7.33 10.33
C LEU A 189 -1.63 8.42 9.79
N PRO A 190 -2.84 8.57 10.36
CA PRO A 190 -3.77 9.60 9.93
C PRO A 190 -3.21 11.03 10.15
N ALA A 191 -3.33 11.87 9.13
CA ALA A 191 -2.82 13.24 9.13
C ALA A 191 -3.68 14.18 8.27
N VAL A 192 -3.43 15.48 8.40
CA VAL A 192 -4.04 16.53 7.59
C VAL A 192 -2.95 17.31 6.87
N VAL A 193 -3.21 17.66 5.61
CA VAL A 193 -2.30 18.54 4.86
C VAL A 193 -2.37 19.96 5.43
N ALA A 194 -1.31 20.43 6.07
CA ALA A 194 -1.21 21.78 6.61
C ALA A 194 -0.84 22.79 5.51
N LYS A 195 0.12 22.42 4.65
CA LYS A 195 0.64 23.26 3.56
C LYS A 195 1.29 22.41 2.47
N THR A 196 1.15 22.82 1.21
CA THR A 196 1.95 22.30 0.10
C THR A 196 3.28 23.06 0.00
N ILE A 197 4.37 22.33 -0.14
CA ILE A 197 5.74 22.85 -0.30
C ILE A 197 6.22 22.46 -1.71
N TRP A 198 7.19 23.20 -2.25
CA TRP A 198 7.72 23.02 -3.61
C TRP A 198 7.83 21.56 -4.08
N LYS A 199 7.46 21.31 -5.35
CA LYS A 199 7.33 19.98 -5.99
C LYS A 199 6.32 19.07 -5.29
N ASN A 200 6.81 18.00 -4.69
CA ASN A 200 6.06 16.86 -4.17
C ASN A 200 6.05 16.87 -2.64
N ASN A 201 6.34 18.00 -2.01
CA ASN A 201 6.55 18.07 -0.56
C ASN A 201 5.30 18.61 0.14
N LEU A 202 4.98 18.03 1.29
CA LEU A 202 3.84 18.40 2.12
C LEU A 202 4.30 18.65 3.54
N LEU A 203 3.80 19.71 4.16
CA LEU A 203 3.73 19.81 5.61
C LEU A 203 2.43 19.16 6.07
N VAL A 204 2.53 18.18 6.96
CA VAL A 204 1.41 17.39 7.46
C VAL A 204 1.32 17.50 8.98
N GLU A 205 0.09 17.54 9.50
CA GLU A 205 -0.22 17.55 10.92
C GLU A 205 -0.89 16.20 11.27
N PHE A 206 -0.27 15.40 12.14
CA PHE A 206 -0.87 14.13 12.57
C PHE A 206 -2.12 14.35 13.42
N THR A 207 -3.20 13.61 13.16
CA THR A 207 -4.47 13.82 13.86
C THR A 207 -4.52 13.22 15.27
N VAL A 208 -3.59 12.32 15.61
CA VAL A 208 -3.54 11.65 16.91
C VAL A 208 -2.39 12.23 17.73
N SER A 209 -2.72 12.91 18.82
CA SER A 209 -1.76 13.45 19.77
C SER A 209 -1.03 12.33 20.51
N LYS A 210 0.27 12.50 20.77
CA LYS A 210 0.94 11.76 21.85
C LYS A 210 0.11 12.01 23.12
N SER A 211 -0.08 10.98 23.94
CA SER A 211 -0.96 10.91 25.12
C SER A 211 -0.85 12.04 26.16
N ASP A 212 0.05 13.01 25.96
CA ASP A 212 0.50 13.98 26.93
C ASP A 212 -0.01 15.41 26.65
N GLY A 213 -0.99 15.57 25.76
CA GLY A 213 -1.65 16.88 25.51
C GLY A 213 -0.78 17.93 24.81
N ILE A 214 0.33 17.50 24.20
CA ILE A 214 1.20 18.35 23.38
C ILE A 214 0.56 18.54 21.99
N ALA A 215 0.80 19.71 21.39
CA ALA A 215 0.42 20.06 20.02
C ALA A 215 0.65 18.90 19.02
N LEU A 216 -0.20 18.83 17.99
CA LEU A 216 -0.06 17.87 16.89
C LEU A 216 1.39 17.92 16.39
N SER A 217 2.01 16.75 16.21
CA SER A 217 3.36 16.71 15.64
C SER A 217 3.25 17.03 14.15
N GLU A 218 4.00 18.04 13.70
CA GLU A 218 4.12 18.38 12.29
C GLU A 218 5.29 17.60 11.67
N GLU A 219 5.16 17.18 10.42
CA GLU A 219 6.21 16.51 9.65
C GLU A 219 6.23 17.04 8.20
N ILE A 220 7.40 17.08 7.59
CA ILE A 220 7.54 17.37 6.16
C ILE A 220 7.82 16.05 5.43
N VAL A 221 6.97 15.70 4.48
CA VAL A 221 7.02 14.43 3.75
C VAL A 221 6.85 14.63 2.25
N ASP A 222 7.51 13.79 1.46
CA ASP A 222 7.22 13.66 0.02
C ASP A 222 5.88 12.92 -0.20
N VAL A 223 5.13 13.27 -1.26
CA VAL A 223 3.85 12.63 -1.60
C VAL A 223 3.95 11.11 -1.79
N LYS A 224 5.11 10.54 -2.11
CA LYS A 224 5.31 9.10 -2.21
C LYS A 224 5.03 8.36 -0.88
N HIS A 225 5.16 9.08 0.22
CA HIS A 225 4.90 8.62 1.58
C HIS A 225 3.44 8.80 2.00
N VAL A 226 2.61 9.36 1.13
CA VAL A 226 1.25 9.78 1.46
C VAL A 226 0.25 9.04 0.59
N ARG A 227 -0.87 8.64 1.20
CA ARG A 227 -2.06 8.17 0.48
C ARG A 227 -3.30 8.91 0.96
N PRO A 228 -4.37 9.00 0.15
CA PRO A 228 -5.67 9.45 0.63
C PRO A 228 -6.21 8.51 1.73
N CYS A 229 -7.32 8.86 2.38
CA CYS A 229 -8.00 7.88 3.23
C CYS A 229 -8.56 6.72 2.38
N PRO A 230 -8.34 5.45 2.77
CA PRO A 230 -8.83 4.32 2.01
C PRO A 230 -10.35 4.21 2.03
N PRO A 231 -10.95 3.53 1.04
CA PRO A 231 -12.39 3.29 1.00
C PRO A 231 -12.87 2.58 2.26
N GLN A 232 -13.94 3.09 2.87
CA GLN A 232 -14.61 2.42 3.98
C GLN A 232 -15.59 1.39 3.44
N ALA A 233 -15.44 0.13 3.84
CA ALA A 233 -16.44 -0.90 3.59
C ALA A 233 -17.34 -1.07 4.83
N SER A 234 -18.65 -1.07 4.61
CA SER A 234 -19.67 -0.95 5.65
C SER A 234 -19.98 -2.26 6.40
N ALA A 235 -19.53 -3.41 5.89
CA ALA A 235 -19.66 -4.71 6.55
C ALA A 235 -18.57 -5.68 6.06
N ILE A 236 -17.57 -5.96 6.91
CA ILE A 236 -16.44 -6.84 6.54
C ILE A 236 -16.22 -7.89 7.63
N SER A 237 -16.57 -9.14 7.39
CA SER A 237 -16.03 -10.24 8.21
C SER A 237 -14.64 -10.63 7.68
N PHE A 238 -13.70 -10.89 8.58
CA PHE A 238 -12.35 -11.34 8.21
C PHE A 238 -12.20 -12.85 8.44
N CYS A 239 -11.35 -13.49 7.66
CA CYS A 239 -10.95 -14.88 7.81
C CYS A 239 -9.55 -14.99 8.41
N ILE A 240 -9.23 -16.16 8.99
CA ILE A 240 -7.84 -16.48 9.37
C ILE A 240 -6.97 -16.38 8.11
N ASN A 241 -5.80 -15.76 8.26
CA ASN A 241 -4.82 -15.39 7.23
C ASN A 241 -5.22 -14.24 6.30
N ASP A 242 -6.31 -13.51 6.58
CA ASP A 242 -6.54 -12.25 5.90
C ASP A 242 -5.48 -11.24 6.34
N GLU A 243 -4.91 -10.54 5.35
CA GLU A 243 -4.09 -9.36 5.58
C GLU A 243 -5.00 -8.15 5.80
N VAL A 244 -4.77 -7.47 6.92
CA VAL A 244 -5.62 -6.39 7.40
C VAL A 244 -4.79 -5.21 7.85
N GLU A 245 -5.44 -4.07 7.93
CA GLU A 245 -4.92 -2.91 8.63
C GLU A 245 -5.67 -2.77 9.96
N ALA A 246 -4.92 -2.75 11.06
CA ALA A 246 -5.42 -2.74 12.42
C ALA A 246 -5.10 -1.41 13.12
N PHE A 247 -6.13 -0.76 13.66
CA PHE A 247 -5.98 0.52 14.32
C PHE A 247 -5.50 0.35 15.77
N GLN A 248 -4.28 0.80 16.05
CA GLN A 248 -3.66 0.73 17.36
C GLN A 248 -2.69 1.90 17.55
N GLY A 249 -2.67 2.50 18.75
CA GLY A 249 -1.70 3.56 19.07
C GLY A 249 -1.78 4.79 18.15
N GLY A 250 -2.95 5.05 17.56
CA GLY A 250 -3.17 6.17 16.65
C GLY A 250 -2.83 5.92 15.19
N GLY A 251 -2.44 4.70 14.81
CA GLY A 251 -2.09 4.33 13.43
C GLY A 251 -2.77 3.04 12.96
N TRP A 252 -2.81 2.85 11.65
CA TRP A 252 -3.28 1.63 10.99
C TRP A 252 -2.09 0.74 10.65
N TRP A 253 -1.89 -0.32 11.42
CA TRP A 253 -0.75 -1.23 11.30
C TRP A 253 -1.09 -2.43 10.44
N LEU A 254 -0.15 -2.87 9.60
CA LEU A 254 -0.29 -4.12 8.87
C LEU A 254 -0.31 -5.30 9.84
N GLY A 255 -1.19 -6.26 9.57
CA GLY A 255 -1.29 -7.48 10.35
C GLY A 255 -2.01 -8.59 9.60
N VAL A 256 -1.96 -9.78 10.19
CA VAL A 256 -2.64 -10.96 9.68
C VAL A 256 -3.60 -11.47 10.74
N ILE A 257 -4.84 -11.79 10.36
CA ILE A 257 -5.78 -12.46 11.27
C ILE A 257 -5.26 -13.86 11.57
N THR A 258 -5.08 -14.21 12.84
CA THR A 258 -4.69 -15.56 13.26
C THR A 258 -5.86 -16.35 13.84
N GLU A 259 -6.86 -15.66 14.41
CA GLU A 259 -8.06 -16.30 14.96
C GLU A 259 -9.31 -15.44 14.75
N VAL A 260 -10.45 -16.11 14.61
CA VAL A 260 -11.77 -15.48 14.51
C VAL A 260 -12.59 -15.90 15.73
N HIS A 261 -13.15 -14.93 16.45
CA HIS A 261 -13.94 -15.13 17.67
C HIS A 261 -15.41 -14.73 17.44
N PRO A 262 -16.34 -15.17 18.32
CA PRO A 262 -17.71 -14.66 18.35
C PRO A 262 -17.77 -13.13 18.50
N GLU A 263 -18.93 -12.54 18.17
CA GLU A 263 -19.20 -11.10 18.33
C GLU A 263 -18.27 -10.17 17.54
N LEU A 264 -17.74 -10.64 16.40
CA LEU A 264 -16.90 -9.84 15.51
C LEU A 264 -15.60 -9.38 16.21
N LYS A 265 -15.00 -10.29 16.97
CA LYS A 265 -13.66 -10.15 17.57
C LYS A 265 -12.66 -11.02 16.82
N TYR A 266 -11.42 -10.57 16.74
CA TYR A 266 -10.37 -11.23 15.98
C TYR A 266 -9.05 -11.17 16.76
N THR A 267 -8.26 -12.24 16.68
CA THR A 267 -6.85 -12.20 17.07
C THR A 267 -6.05 -11.86 15.81
N ILE A 268 -5.18 -10.87 15.92
CA ILE A 268 -4.27 -10.48 14.84
C ILE A 268 -2.84 -10.65 15.28
N LYS A 269 -1.96 -10.96 14.34
CA LYS A 269 -0.51 -10.82 14.51
C LYS A 269 -0.06 -9.58 13.74
N PRO A 270 0.15 -8.44 14.41
CA PRO A 270 0.65 -7.23 13.76
C PRO A 270 2.10 -7.44 13.33
N ALA A 271 2.47 -6.88 12.17
CA ALA A 271 3.83 -6.98 11.64
C ALA A 271 4.88 -6.42 12.60
N HIS A 272 4.54 -5.36 13.35
CA HIS A 272 5.45 -4.59 14.20
C HIS A 272 5.67 -5.15 15.62
N LEU A 273 4.73 -5.94 16.15
CA LEU A 273 4.77 -6.38 17.56
C LEU A 273 5.28 -7.80 17.72
N GLY A 274 5.17 -8.65 16.68
CA GLY A 274 5.48 -10.08 16.78
C GLY A 274 4.60 -10.89 17.76
N VAL A 275 3.76 -10.20 18.55
CA VAL A 275 2.83 -10.73 19.55
C VAL A 275 1.40 -10.57 19.05
N GLU A 276 0.58 -11.59 19.29
CA GLU A 276 -0.82 -11.57 18.92
C GLU A 276 -1.67 -10.66 19.83
N VAL A 277 -2.60 -9.93 19.23
CA VAL A 277 -3.48 -8.98 19.92
C VAL A 277 -4.93 -9.24 19.52
N GLN A 278 -5.82 -9.33 20.50
CA GLN A 278 -7.25 -9.45 20.25
C GLN A 278 -7.90 -8.08 20.13
N MET A 279 -8.76 -7.88 19.13
CA MET A 279 -9.48 -6.63 18.93
C MET A 279 -10.85 -6.81 18.25
N SER A 280 -11.68 -5.77 18.36
CA SER A 280 -12.98 -5.71 17.68
C SER A 280 -12.79 -5.40 16.18
N GLN A 281 -13.69 -5.91 15.34
CA GLN A 281 -13.83 -5.58 13.93
C GLN A 281 -13.79 -4.07 13.63
N LYS A 282 -14.30 -3.23 14.56
CA LYS A 282 -14.32 -1.76 14.39
C LYS A 282 -12.91 -1.15 14.32
N LEU A 283 -11.91 -1.87 14.78
CA LEU A 283 -10.50 -1.49 14.74
C LEU A 283 -9.77 -2.18 13.57
N LEU A 284 -10.48 -2.84 12.67
CA LEU A 284 -9.91 -3.54 11.53
C LEU A 284 -10.51 -3.01 10.23
N ARG A 285 -9.69 -2.97 9.18
CA ARG A 285 -10.14 -2.73 7.81
C ARG A 285 -9.35 -3.59 6.82
N LEU A 286 -9.89 -3.71 5.62
CA LEU A 286 -9.19 -4.39 4.52
C LEU A 286 -7.89 -3.65 4.18
N ARG A 287 -6.86 -4.40 3.82
CA ARG A 287 -5.62 -3.86 3.28
C ARG A 287 -5.88 -3.33 1.86
N TYR A 288 -5.54 -2.06 1.65
CA TYR A 288 -5.59 -1.42 0.35
C TYR A 288 -4.25 -0.78 0.05
N ASP A 289 -3.72 -1.05 -1.14
CA ASP A 289 -2.55 -0.37 -1.64
C ASP A 289 -2.98 0.83 -2.50
N TRP A 290 -2.27 1.95 -2.32
CA TRP A 290 -2.42 3.13 -3.17
C TRP A 290 -1.32 3.11 -4.23
N VAL A 291 -1.68 2.79 -5.47
CA VAL A 291 -0.72 2.61 -6.57
C VAL A 291 -1.18 3.42 -7.77
N ASP A 292 -0.30 4.29 -8.27
CA ASP A 292 -0.54 5.13 -9.47
C ASP A 292 -1.86 5.93 -9.41
N GLY A 293 -2.20 6.46 -8.22
CA GLY A 293 -3.41 7.26 -8.03
C GLY A 293 -4.70 6.43 -7.95
N GLN A 294 -4.61 5.12 -7.75
CA GLN A 294 -5.77 4.23 -7.64
C GLN A 294 -5.66 3.33 -6.41
N TRP A 295 -6.80 3.12 -5.75
CA TRP A 295 -6.93 2.12 -4.69
C TRP A 295 -6.99 0.73 -5.31
N LYS A 296 -6.05 -0.12 -4.93
CA LYS A 296 -6.08 -1.54 -5.19
C LYS A 296 -6.36 -2.24 -3.89
N GLN A 297 -7.53 -2.89 -3.81
CA GLN A 297 -7.76 -3.82 -2.72
C GLN A 297 -6.78 -4.96 -2.92
N GLU A 298 -5.88 -5.14 -1.96
CA GLU A 298 -5.07 -6.33 -1.97
C GLU A 298 -6.00 -7.51 -1.71
N SER A 299 -5.83 -8.57 -2.48
CA SER A 299 -6.70 -9.71 -2.37
C SER A 299 -6.68 -10.16 -0.91
N GLN A 300 -7.82 -10.04 -0.22
CA GLN A 300 -8.15 -11.02 0.82
C GLN A 300 -7.76 -12.37 0.23
N ASN A 301 -7.06 -13.22 0.98
CA ASN A 301 -6.59 -14.51 0.50
C ASN A 301 -7.80 -15.33 0.02
N ALA A 302 -8.25 -15.09 -1.21
CA ALA A 302 -9.15 -15.91 -1.98
C ALA A 302 -8.27 -17.04 -2.47
N LEU A 303 -7.83 -17.87 -1.53
CA LEU A 303 -7.29 -19.17 -1.86
C LEU A 303 -8.40 -19.86 -2.65
N LYS A 304 -8.29 -19.88 -3.99
CA LYS A 304 -8.92 -20.94 -4.77
C LYS A 304 -8.39 -22.22 -4.13
N PRO A 305 -9.22 -22.98 -3.39
CA PRO A 305 -8.69 -24.10 -2.64
C PRO A 305 -8.01 -25.04 -3.62
N LYS A 306 -6.71 -25.27 -3.45
CA LYS A 306 -6.03 -26.31 -4.23
C LYS A 306 -6.42 -27.64 -3.61
N PHE A 307 -7.49 -28.23 -4.13
CA PHE A 307 -7.93 -29.59 -3.77
C PHE A 307 -6.88 -30.59 -4.24
N THR A 308 -5.93 -30.88 -3.35
CA THR A 308 -4.81 -31.80 -3.57
C THR A 308 -5.04 -33.10 -2.78
N HIS A 309 -4.29 -34.15 -3.11
CA HIS A 309 -4.43 -35.45 -2.45
C HIS A 309 -4.35 -35.32 -0.92
N GLY A 310 -5.32 -35.89 -0.20
CA GLY A 310 -5.39 -35.92 1.26
C GLY A 310 -6.13 -34.73 1.90
N VAL A 311 -6.55 -33.73 1.12
CA VAL A 311 -7.32 -32.59 1.65
C VAL A 311 -8.75 -33.03 1.98
N LYS A 312 -9.21 -32.71 3.19
CA LYS A 312 -10.62 -32.87 3.59
C LYS A 312 -11.49 -31.79 2.98
N VAL A 313 -12.64 -32.20 2.46
CA VAL A 313 -13.59 -31.37 1.73
C VAL A 313 -15.01 -31.76 2.11
N GLU A 314 -15.97 -30.93 1.73
CA GLU A 314 -17.37 -31.29 1.70
C GLU A 314 -17.89 -31.30 0.28
N VAL A 315 -18.75 -32.27 -0.03
CA VAL A 315 -19.25 -32.54 -1.37
C VAL A 315 -20.78 -32.49 -1.38
N SER A 316 -21.36 -31.77 -2.32
CA SER A 316 -22.81 -31.73 -2.55
C SER A 316 -23.20 -32.53 -3.79
N SER A 317 -24.49 -32.85 -3.93
CA SER A 317 -25.05 -33.44 -5.14
C SER A 317 -26.29 -32.66 -5.57
N ASP A 318 -26.47 -32.54 -6.89
CA ASP A 318 -27.69 -32.01 -7.48
C ASP A 318 -28.78 -33.09 -7.60
N ASP A 319 -28.53 -34.34 -7.22
CA ASP A 319 -29.51 -35.42 -7.38
C ASP A 319 -30.73 -35.24 -6.48
N GLU A 320 -31.89 -35.67 -6.99
CA GLU A 320 -33.15 -35.71 -6.23
C GLU A 320 -32.94 -36.45 -4.89
N GLY A 321 -33.30 -35.80 -3.79
CA GLY A 321 -33.11 -36.34 -2.43
C GLY A 321 -31.79 -35.96 -1.74
N PHE A 322 -30.78 -35.47 -2.47
CA PHE A 322 -29.48 -35.05 -1.93
C PHE A 322 -29.22 -33.54 -2.07
N ARG A 323 -30.05 -32.84 -2.86
CA ARG A 323 -29.99 -31.38 -3.01
C ARG A 323 -30.04 -30.67 -1.66
N GLY A 324 -28.98 -29.92 -1.36
CA GLY A 324 -28.85 -29.13 -0.14
C GLY A 324 -28.04 -29.80 0.97
N ALA A 325 -27.62 -31.06 0.79
CA ALA A 325 -26.71 -31.74 1.71
C ALA A 325 -25.24 -31.52 1.35
N TRP A 326 -24.40 -31.57 2.38
CA TRP A 326 -22.94 -31.58 2.25
C TRP A 326 -22.35 -32.78 2.98
N PHE A 327 -21.64 -33.63 2.24
CA PHE A 327 -21.06 -34.87 2.75
C PHE A 327 -19.55 -34.72 2.93
N GLU A 328 -19.02 -35.18 4.06
CA GLU A 328 -17.58 -35.14 4.31
C GLU A 328 -16.83 -36.13 3.43
N ALA A 329 -15.75 -35.66 2.80
CA ALA A 329 -14.91 -36.48 1.94
C ALA A 329 -13.44 -36.07 1.98
N THR A 330 -12.57 -36.92 1.43
CA THR A 330 -11.14 -36.65 1.24
C THR A 330 -10.80 -36.73 -0.24
N VAL A 331 -10.06 -35.74 -0.75
CA VAL A 331 -9.61 -35.73 -2.14
C VAL A 331 -8.53 -36.80 -2.33
N LEU A 332 -8.76 -37.75 -3.24
CA LEU A 332 -7.76 -38.75 -3.61
C LEU A 332 -6.88 -38.25 -4.75
N LYS A 333 -7.47 -37.68 -5.81
CA LYS A 333 -6.69 -37.14 -6.94
C LYS A 333 -7.52 -36.20 -7.81
N SER A 334 -6.85 -35.32 -8.54
CA SER A 334 -7.44 -34.55 -9.63
C SER A 334 -7.38 -35.33 -10.95
N ALA A 335 -8.46 -35.27 -11.73
CA ALA A 335 -8.56 -35.89 -13.05
C ALA A 335 -9.26 -34.92 -14.01
N GLY A 336 -8.47 -34.07 -14.67
CA GLY A 336 -9.01 -33.02 -15.53
C GLY A 336 -9.78 -31.97 -14.73
N SER A 337 -11.07 -31.77 -15.04
CA SER A 337 -11.97 -30.84 -14.34
C SER A 337 -12.68 -31.45 -13.12
N LYS A 338 -12.49 -32.75 -12.87
CA LYS A 338 -13.13 -33.49 -11.78
C LYS A 338 -12.12 -33.91 -10.73
N PHE A 339 -12.62 -34.19 -9.53
CA PHE A 339 -11.83 -34.72 -8.43
C PHE A 339 -12.39 -36.08 -8.02
N LEU A 340 -11.51 -37.05 -7.87
CA LEU A 340 -11.86 -38.31 -7.22
C LEU A 340 -11.81 -38.07 -5.71
N VAL A 341 -12.94 -38.28 -5.04
CA VAL A 341 -13.09 -38.12 -3.59
C VAL A 341 -13.47 -39.45 -2.96
N GLU A 342 -13.10 -39.64 -1.69
CA GLU A 342 -13.52 -40.74 -0.83
C GLU A 342 -14.36 -40.19 0.32
N TYR A 343 -15.61 -40.63 0.45
CA TYR A 343 -16.53 -40.14 1.48
C TYR A 343 -16.18 -40.73 2.86
N ALA A 344 -16.35 -39.94 3.92
CA ALA A 344 -16.03 -40.35 5.27
C ALA A 344 -17.05 -41.34 5.87
N THR A 345 -18.33 -41.17 5.53
CA THR A 345 -19.48 -41.88 6.13
C THR A 345 -20.21 -42.77 5.14
N LEU A 346 -20.25 -42.41 3.85
CA LEU A 346 -20.92 -43.18 2.81
C LEU A 346 -20.09 -44.40 2.38
N LYS A 347 -20.77 -45.52 2.13
CA LYS A 347 -20.15 -46.78 1.71
C LYS A 347 -20.50 -47.15 0.26
N ALA A 348 -19.63 -47.92 -0.38
CA ALA A 348 -19.91 -48.53 -1.68
C ALA A 348 -21.03 -49.59 -1.58
N ASN A 349 -21.57 -50.01 -2.73
CA ASN A 349 -22.67 -51.01 -2.81
C ASN A 349 -22.37 -52.35 -2.14
N ASP A 350 -21.10 -52.72 -1.99
CA ASP A 350 -20.69 -53.94 -1.29
C ASP A 350 -20.60 -53.77 0.24
N GLU A 351 -20.86 -52.55 0.75
CA GLU A 351 -20.76 -52.11 2.14
C GLU A 351 -19.40 -52.34 2.83
N THR A 352 -18.38 -52.74 2.06
CA THR A 352 -17.07 -53.11 2.61
C THR A 352 -16.10 -51.95 2.67
N LYS A 353 -16.26 -50.96 1.77
CA LYS A 353 -15.33 -49.83 1.61
C LYS A 353 -16.07 -48.50 1.56
N PRO A 354 -15.39 -47.39 1.92
CA PRO A 354 -15.90 -46.05 1.68
C PRO A 354 -16.26 -45.84 0.20
N LEU A 355 -17.31 -45.07 -0.04
CA LEU A 355 -17.73 -44.71 -1.39
C LEU A 355 -16.66 -43.78 -2.01
N THR A 356 -16.27 -44.06 -3.26
CA THR A 356 -15.41 -43.17 -4.05
C THR A 356 -16.12 -42.71 -5.31
N GLU A 357 -16.09 -41.42 -5.59
CA GLU A 357 -16.79 -40.83 -6.73
C GLU A 357 -15.96 -39.73 -7.41
N ALA A 358 -16.14 -39.56 -8.73
CA ALA A 358 -15.55 -38.47 -9.50
C ALA A 358 -16.53 -37.29 -9.59
N VAL A 359 -16.29 -36.25 -8.80
CA VAL A 359 -17.19 -35.10 -8.64
C VAL A 359 -16.63 -33.84 -9.31
N ASP A 360 -17.53 -33.03 -9.85
CA ASP A 360 -17.17 -31.76 -10.48
C ASP A 360 -16.77 -30.71 -9.43
N ALA A 361 -15.80 -29.85 -9.76
CA ALA A 361 -15.26 -28.84 -8.84
C ALA A 361 -16.33 -27.94 -8.19
N ARG A 362 -17.46 -27.70 -8.88
CA ARG A 362 -18.58 -26.89 -8.40
C ARG A 362 -19.32 -27.51 -7.21
N HIS A 363 -19.20 -28.82 -7.04
CA HIS A 363 -19.83 -29.58 -5.95
C HIS A 363 -18.89 -29.75 -4.75
N ILE A 364 -17.69 -29.17 -4.79
CA ILE A 364 -16.68 -29.32 -3.74
C ILE A 364 -16.45 -27.98 -3.07
N ARG A 365 -16.49 -27.98 -1.75
CA ARG A 365 -16.00 -26.89 -0.90
C ARG A 365 -14.98 -27.42 0.12
N PRO A 366 -14.10 -26.57 0.68
CA PRO A 366 -13.28 -26.99 1.83
C PRO A 366 -14.14 -27.49 3.00
N SER A 367 -13.53 -27.99 4.06
CA SER A 367 -14.27 -28.11 5.33
C SER A 367 -14.54 -26.72 5.93
N PRO A 368 -15.72 -26.48 6.53
CA PRO A 368 -16.02 -25.20 7.16
C PRO A 368 -15.15 -24.95 8.40
N PRO A 369 -14.95 -23.67 8.76
CA PRO A 369 -14.19 -23.32 9.94
C PRO A 369 -14.86 -23.89 11.19
N ARG A 370 -14.05 -24.41 12.12
CA ARG A 370 -14.53 -24.86 13.43
C ARG A 370 -14.78 -23.65 14.31
N ILE A 371 -16.05 -23.25 14.44
CA ILE A 371 -16.48 -22.16 15.32
C ILE A 371 -16.94 -22.78 16.65
N PRO A 372 -16.25 -22.53 17.77
CA PRO A 372 -16.68 -23.03 19.07
C PRO A 372 -18.03 -22.42 19.49
N VAL A 373 -18.93 -23.24 20.02
CA VAL A 373 -20.26 -22.81 20.48
C VAL A 373 -20.26 -22.82 22.02
N VAL A 374 -19.81 -21.71 22.61
CA VAL A 374 -19.58 -21.61 24.07
C VAL A 374 -20.90 -21.50 24.86
N ASP A 375 -21.84 -20.71 24.37
CA ASP A 375 -23.11 -20.42 25.06
C ASP A 375 -24.31 -21.25 24.55
N GLY A 376 -24.03 -22.31 23.79
CA GLY A 376 -25.06 -23.07 23.07
C GLY A 376 -25.66 -22.29 21.89
N PHE A 377 -26.52 -22.97 21.12
CA PHE A 377 -27.30 -22.34 20.06
C PHE A 377 -28.53 -21.61 20.62
N LYS A 378 -28.94 -20.54 19.97
CA LYS A 378 -30.11 -19.73 20.33
C LYS A 378 -31.27 -20.01 19.40
N LEU A 379 -32.47 -19.64 19.85
CA LEU A 379 -33.65 -19.65 18.99
C LEU A 379 -33.39 -18.80 17.74
N LEU A 380 -33.79 -19.30 16.57
CA LEU A 380 -33.58 -18.71 15.24
C LEU A 380 -32.14 -18.72 14.72
N ASP A 381 -31.17 -19.30 15.43
CA ASP A 381 -29.84 -19.50 14.85
C ASP A 381 -29.94 -20.43 13.62
N GLU A 382 -29.30 -20.02 12.53
CA GLU A 382 -29.14 -20.86 11.35
C GLU A 382 -27.93 -21.81 11.54
N VAL A 383 -28.18 -23.10 11.36
CA VAL A 383 -27.24 -24.18 11.69
C VAL A 383 -27.13 -25.17 10.54
N ASP A 384 -25.98 -25.81 10.43
CA ASP A 384 -25.88 -27.09 9.71
C ASP A 384 -26.10 -28.20 10.74
N ALA A 385 -27.09 -29.06 10.49
CA ALA A 385 -27.41 -30.21 11.31
C ALA A 385 -26.98 -31.51 10.62
N PHE A 386 -26.28 -32.37 11.35
CA PHE A 386 -25.78 -33.64 10.83
C PHE A 386 -26.88 -34.71 10.87
N CYS A 387 -27.40 -35.09 9.71
CA CYS A 387 -28.47 -36.07 9.55
C CYS A 387 -28.28 -36.85 8.24
N ASN A 388 -28.59 -38.16 8.24
CA ASN A 388 -28.44 -39.03 7.07
C ASN A 388 -27.04 -38.91 6.42
N ASP A 389 -26.01 -39.00 7.25
CA ASP A 389 -24.59 -38.96 6.85
C ASP A 389 -24.09 -37.63 6.24
N GLY A 390 -24.93 -36.59 6.19
CA GLY A 390 -24.60 -35.28 5.65
C GLY A 390 -25.00 -34.10 6.55
N TRP A 391 -24.45 -32.93 6.23
CA TRP A 391 -24.76 -31.66 6.86
C TRP A 391 -25.88 -30.94 6.10
N TRP A 392 -26.95 -30.58 6.81
CA TRP A 392 -28.15 -29.96 6.25
C TRP A 392 -28.45 -28.61 6.89
N VAL A 393 -28.76 -27.61 6.08
CA VAL A 393 -29.12 -26.27 6.57
C VAL A 393 -30.50 -26.29 7.23
N GLY A 394 -30.56 -25.82 8.47
CA GLY A 394 -31.78 -25.68 9.26
C GLY A 394 -31.74 -24.48 10.18
N VAL A 395 -32.84 -24.22 10.86
CA VAL A 395 -32.97 -23.12 11.83
C VAL A 395 -33.40 -23.68 13.18
N VAL A 396 -32.74 -23.28 14.26
CA VAL A 396 -33.14 -23.68 15.62
C VAL A 396 -34.53 -23.12 15.92
N SER A 397 -35.53 -23.99 15.97
CA SER A 397 -36.92 -23.60 16.25
C SER A 397 -37.29 -23.72 17.73
N LYS A 398 -36.51 -24.46 18.52
CA LYS A 398 -36.65 -24.55 19.97
C LYS A 398 -35.34 -24.93 20.64
N VAL A 399 -35.02 -24.28 21.76
CA VAL A 399 -33.94 -24.69 22.66
C VAL A 399 -34.56 -25.51 23.79
N ILE A 400 -34.26 -26.81 23.86
CA ILE A 400 -34.77 -27.71 24.92
C ILE A 400 -33.86 -27.62 26.14
N SER A 401 -32.54 -27.63 25.90
CA SER A 401 -31.50 -27.42 26.91
C SER A 401 -30.21 -26.96 26.22
N ASN A 402 -29.16 -26.64 27.00
CA ASN A 402 -27.85 -26.30 26.43
C ASN A 402 -27.17 -27.44 25.65
N GLN A 403 -27.77 -28.64 25.64
CA GLN A 403 -27.24 -29.81 24.93
C GLN A 403 -28.21 -30.38 23.88
N LYS A 404 -29.44 -29.85 23.79
CA LYS A 404 -30.50 -30.38 22.91
C LYS A 404 -31.36 -29.29 22.30
N TYR A 405 -31.60 -29.41 21.00
CA TYR A 405 -32.25 -28.40 20.18
C TYR A 405 -33.25 -29.05 19.21
N MET A 406 -34.35 -28.36 18.92
CA MET A 406 -35.18 -28.66 17.75
C MET A 406 -34.71 -27.79 16.59
N VAL A 407 -34.48 -28.41 15.44
CA VAL A 407 -34.10 -27.73 14.20
C VAL A 407 -35.22 -27.93 13.18
N TYR A 408 -35.74 -26.81 12.68
CA TYR A 408 -36.69 -26.76 11.59
C TYR A 408 -35.98 -26.71 10.25
N PHE A 409 -36.37 -27.58 9.33
CA PHE A 409 -35.84 -27.62 7.98
C PHE A 409 -36.89 -27.14 6.97
N ARG A 410 -36.63 -25.99 6.35
CA ARG A 410 -37.55 -25.36 5.39
C ARG A 410 -37.95 -26.25 4.20
N PRO A 411 -37.05 -27.04 3.58
CA PRO A 411 -37.40 -27.81 2.38
C PRO A 411 -38.51 -28.85 2.61
N TRP A 412 -38.47 -29.53 3.76
CA TRP A 412 -39.38 -30.62 4.14
C TRP A 412 -40.50 -30.17 5.08
N LYS A 413 -40.38 -28.96 5.66
CA LYS A 413 -41.30 -28.39 6.65
C LYS A 413 -41.44 -29.26 7.91
N GLU A 414 -40.34 -29.87 8.33
CA GLU A 414 -40.27 -30.75 9.49
C GLU A 414 -39.30 -30.21 10.54
N GLU A 415 -39.51 -30.62 11.79
CA GLU A 415 -38.61 -30.36 12.92
C GLU A 415 -38.03 -31.66 13.46
N MET A 416 -36.74 -31.66 13.77
CA MET A 416 -36.07 -32.82 14.36
C MET A 416 -35.22 -32.42 15.57
N GLU A 417 -35.06 -33.32 16.53
CA GLU A 417 -34.23 -33.11 17.73
C GLU A 417 -32.77 -33.46 17.41
N PHE A 418 -31.84 -32.58 17.83
CA PHE A 418 -30.40 -32.78 17.70
C PHE A 418 -29.69 -32.52 19.02
N GLU A 419 -28.64 -33.28 19.27
CA GLU A 419 -27.66 -33.00 20.31
C GLU A 419 -26.68 -31.89 19.87
N HIS A 420 -26.07 -31.21 20.84
CA HIS A 420 -25.12 -30.12 20.57
C HIS A 420 -24.00 -30.51 19.62
N GLY A 421 -23.44 -31.72 19.73
CA GLY A 421 -22.36 -32.19 18.86
C GLY A 421 -22.79 -32.51 17.42
N GLN A 422 -24.09 -32.57 17.15
CA GLN A 422 -24.65 -32.81 15.82
C GLN A 422 -24.99 -31.51 15.08
N LEU A 423 -24.73 -30.36 15.71
CA LEU A 423 -24.98 -29.04 15.14
C LEU A 423 -23.69 -28.24 15.03
N ARG A 424 -23.63 -27.38 14.01
CA ARG A 424 -22.63 -26.31 13.88
C ARG A 424 -23.29 -25.08 13.29
N PHE A 425 -22.69 -23.90 13.46
CA PHE A 425 -23.20 -22.71 12.78
C PHE A 425 -23.17 -22.89 11.26
N HIS A 426 -24.24 -22.49 10.59
CA HIS A 426 -24.30 -22.50 9.14
C HIS A 426 -23.32 -21.47 8.57
N CYS A 427 -22.56 -21.86 7.55
CA CYS A 427 -21.69 -20.98 6.77
C CYS A 427 -21.83 -21.31 5.28
N ASP A 428 -22.02 -20.29 4.46
CA ASP A 428 -22.06 -20.39 3.01
C ASP A 428 -20.65 -20.34 2.42
N TRP A 429 -20.39 -21.18 1.42
CA TRP A 429 -19.16 -21.11 0.63
C TRP A 429 -19.42 -20.33 -0.66
N MET A 430 -19.01 -19.06 -0.70
CA MET A 430 -19.25 -18.16 -1.83
C MET A 430 -17.97 -17.45 -2.27
N GLY A 431 -17.67 -17.50 -3.56
CA GLY A 431 -16.53 -16.78 -4.14
C GLY A 431 -15.16 -17.20 -3.58
N GLY A 432 -15.05 -18.42 -3.06
CA GLY A 432 -13.83 -18.92 -2.42
C GLY A 432 -13.69 -18.57 -0.94
N ARG A 433 -14.77 -18.19 -0.27
CA ARG A 433 -14.78 -17.80 1.15
C ARG A 433 -15.96 -18.40 1.91
N TRP A 434 -15.79 -18.58 3.22
CA TRP A 434 -16.87 -18.90 4.14
C TRP A 434 -17.54 -17.62 4.64
N MET A 435 -18.85 -17.55 4.50
CA MET A 435 -19.69 -16.42 4.91
C MET A 435 -20.70 -16.92 5.95
N ARG A 436 -20.84 -16.23 7.07
CA ARG A 436 -21.91 -16.51 8.03
C ARG A 436 -23.08 -15.58 7.75
N ALA A 437 -24.30 -16.11 7.77
CA ALA A 437 -25.48 -15.26 7.79
C ALA A 437 -25.48 -14.43 9.08
N SER A 438 -25.79 -13.13 8.95
CA SER A 438 -26.09 -12.30 10.12
C SER A 438 -27.36 -12.84 10.77
N PRO A 439 -27.45 -12.84 12.12
CA PRO A 439 -28.74 -13.08 12.78
C PRO A 439 -29.76 -12.11 12.17
N ALA A 440 -30.89 -12.64 11.69
CA ALA A 440 -31.98 -11.80 11.23
C ALA A 440 -32.33 -10.83 12.37
N LEU A 441 -32.32 -9.53 12.07
CA LEU A 441 -32.77 -8.47 12.97
C LEU A 441 -34.04 -8.94 13.67
N GLU A 442 -34.03 -8.96 15.00
CA GLU A 442 -35.24 -9.06 15.80
C GLU A 442 -36.18 -7.95 15.30
N MET A 443 -37.29 -8.34 14.66
CA MET A 443 -38.38 -7.45 14.26
C MET A 443 -39.31 -7.18 15.43
#